data_AF-A0A8R7QD72-F1
#
_entry.id   AF-A0A8R7QD72-F1
#
_cell.length_a   1.000
_cell.length_b   1.000
_cell.length_c   1.000
_cell.angle_alpha   90.00
_cell.angle_beta   90.00
_cell.angle_gamma   90.00
#
_symmetry.space_group_name_H-M   'P 1'
#
loop_
_entity.id
_entity.type
_entity.pdbx_description
1 polymer ?
#
loop_
_entity_poly.entity_id
_entity_poly.type
_entity_poly.pdbx_seq_one_letter_code
_entity_poly.pdbx_strand_id
1 'polypeptide(L)'
;MPQAQARAVLPVVLLGCGGVGRHLLRHIVSCRPLHANQGVAIRVVGVADSSSLLVADDVRASGLDDALLNDLCSAKSAGSPLSSLLARGHCQVFNKPEAMGKVIDAATMLGRTTGLVIVDCSATYDTVGVLKDAVDHGCCVVLANKKPLTCAYEDFKKLTSHFRQIRFESTVCTSY
;
A
#
# COMPACT_ATOMS: atom_id res chain seq x y z
N MET A 1 -3.99 -29.49 -11.23
CA MET A 1 -3.71 -29.30 -9.79
C MET A 1 -4.82 -28.42 -9.22
N PRO A 2 -5.43 -28.75 -8.08
CA PRO A 2 -6.48 -27.90 -7.50
C PRO A 2 -5.87 -26.53 -7.15
N GLN A 3 -6.52 -25.45 -7.58
CA GLN A 3 -6.12 -24.10 -7.17
C GLN A 3 -6.24 -24.00 -5.65
N ALA A 4 -5.13 -23.78 -4.95
CA ALA A 4 -5.14 -23.53 -3.52
C ALA A 4 -5.95 -22.25 -3.25
N GLN A 5 -7.04 -22.39 -2.50
CA GLN A 5 -7.89 -21.25 -2.14
C GLN A 5 -7.22 -20.47 -1.02
N ALA A 6 -7.13 -19.15 -1.16
CA ALA A 6 -6.55 -18.28 -0.13
C ALA A 6 -7.40 -18.38 1.16
N ARG A 7 -6.72 -18.65 2.28
CA ARG A 7 -7.30 -18.72 3.62
C ARG A 7 -7.37 -17.36 4.31
N ALA A 8 -6.49 -16.44 3.93
CA ALA A 8 -6.46 -15.07 4.42
C ALA A 8 -6.23 -14.09 3.26
N VAL A 9 -6.95 -12.97 3.27
CA VAL A 9 -6.75 -11.86 2.33
C VAL A 9 -6.13 -10.70 3.10
N LEU A 10 -5.00 -10.20 2.59
CA LEU A 10 -4.28 -9.08 3.15
C LEU A 10 -4.49 -7.85 2.26
N PRO A 11 -5.38 -6.91 2.62
CA PRO A 11 -5.55 -5.69 1.85
C PRO A 11 -4.35 -4.77 2.07
N VAL A 12 -3.90 -4.12 0.99
CA VAL A 12 -2.71 -3.28 0.98
C VAL A 12 -3.00 -1.94 0.31
N VAL A 13 -2.63 -0.86 0.98
CA VAL A 13 -2.48 0.47 0.37
C VAL A 13 -1.00 0.81 0.28
N LEU A 14 -0.52 1.11 -0.92
CA LEU A 14 0.87 1.49 -1.18
C LEU A 14 1.00 3.02 -1.26
N LEU A 15 1.78 3.62 -0.37
CA LEU A 15 2.16 5.03 -0.45
C LEU A 15 3.49 5.17 -1.19
N GLY A 16 3.45 5.79 -2.37
CA GLY A 16 4.62 6.03 -3.21
C GLY A 16 4.81 4.96 -4.30
N CYS A 17 4.54 5.35 -5.55
CA CYS A 17 4.77 4.53 -6.74
C CYS A 17 6.07 4.91 -7.49
N GLY A 18 7.15 5.06 -6.74
CA GLY A 18 8.51 5.26 -7.25
C GLY A 18 9.17 3.95 -7.72
N GLY A 19 10.50 3.90 -7.72
CA GLY A 19 11.24 2.68 -8.08
C GLY A 19 10.88 1.48 -7.19
N VAL A 20 10.94 1.67 -5.87
CA VAL A 20 10.61 0.62 -4.88
C VAL A 20 9.15 0.21 -4.99
N GLY A 21 8.23 1.18 -5.00
CA GLY A 21 6.79 0.89 -5.10
C GLY A 21 6.41 0.10 -6.33
N ARG A 22 6.93 0.47 -7.52
CA ARG A 22 6.68 -0.29 -8.76
C ARG A 22 7.27 -1.70 -8.72
N HIS A 23 8.46 -1.85 -8.16
CA HIS A 23 9.07 -3.17 -8.02
C HIS A 23 8.23 -4.06 -7.10
N LEU A 24 7.76 -3.54 -5.96
CA LEU A 24 6.88 -4.25 -5.06
C LEU A 24 5.57 -4.66 -5.74
N LEU A 25 4.91 -3.77 -6.49
CA LEU A 25 3.68 -4.11 -7.21
C LEU A 25 3.90 -5.25 -8.21
N ARG A 26 4.95 -5.18 -9.03
CA ARG A 26 5.31 -6.26 -9.97
C ARG A 26 5.60 -7.56 -9.23
N HIS A 27 6.30 -7.50 -8.10
CA HIS A 27 6.61 -8.67 -7.30
C HIS A 27 5.35 -9.30 -6.70
N ILE A 28 4.41 -8.50 -6.18
CA ILE A 28 3.11 -8.99 -5.69
C ILE A 28 2.37 -9.75 -6.79
N VAL A 29 2.28 -9.18 -8.00
CA VAL A 29 1.62 -9.80 -9.16
C VAL A 29 2.29 -11.12 -9.53
N SER A 30 3.62 -11.11 -9.74
CA SER A 30 4.38 -12.30 -10.13
C SER A 30 4.35 -13.42 -9.08
N CYS A 31 4.24 -13.07 -7.80
CA CYS A 31 4.25 -14.03 -6.69
C CYS A 31 2.86 -14.47 -6.21
N ARG A 32 1.76 -14.01 -6.82
CA ARG A 32 0.40 -14.45 -6.44
C ARG A 32 0.23 -15.97 -6.35
N PRO A 33 0.75 -16.79 -7.29
CA PRO A 33 0.65 -18.25 -7.17
C PRO A 33 1.35 -18.79 -5.91
N LEU A 34 2.50 -18.22 -5.55
CA LEU A 34 3.24 -18.58 -4.35
C LEU A 34 2.47 -18.20 -3.08
N HIS A 35 1.93 -16.98 -3.03
CA HIS A 35 1.10 -16.53 -1.91
C HIS A 35 -0.14 -17.42 -1.75
N ALA A 36 -0.81 -17.76 -2.85
CA ALA A 36 -1.97 -18.65 -2.84
C ALA A 36 -1.62 -20.05 -2.29
N ASN A 37 -0.46 -20.60 -2.66
CA ASN A 37 0.06 -21.85 -2.11
C ASN A 37 0.37 -21.76 -0.60
N GLN A 38 0.69 -20.56 -0.10
CA GLN A 38 0.85 -20.27 1.33
C GLN A 38 -0.49 -19.94 2.02
N GLY A 39 -1.61 -19.96 1.30
CA GLY A 39 -2.93 -19.63 1.83
C GLY A 39 -3.17 -18.14 2.04
N VAL A 40 -2.37 -17.26 1.42
CA VAL A 40 -2.48 -15.81 1.54
C VAL A 40 -2.77 -15.19 0.17
N ALA A 41 -3.66 -14.20 0.12
CA ALA A 41 -3.85 -13.36 -1.05
C ALA A 41 -3.53 -11.90 -0.68
N ILE A 42 -2.47 -11.35 -1.27
CA ILE A 42 -2.18 -9.92 -1.17
C ILE A 42 -3.09 -9.18 -2.15
N ARG A 43 -3.95 -8.31 -1.63
CA ARG A 43 -4.91 -7.54 -2.43
C ARG A 43 -4.57 -6.07 -2.35
N VAL A 44 -4.01 -5.52 -3.42
CA VAL A 44 -3.74 -4.08 -3.50
C VAL A 44 -5.07 -3.36 -3.68
N VAL A 45 -5.48 -2.59 -2.69
CA VAL A 45 -6.74 -1.82 -2.71
C VAL A 45 -6.51 -0.34 -3.03
N GLY A 46 -5.27 0.14 -2.92
CA GLY A 46 -4.92 1.49 -3.38
C GLY A 46 -3.41 1.70 -3.58
N VAL A 47 -3.08 2.65 -4.44
CA VAL A 47 -1.71 3.07 -4.77
C VAL A 47 -1.66 4.59 -4.87
N ALA A 48 -0.84 5.23 -4.04
CA ALA A 48 -0.61 6.67 -4.07
C ALA A 48 0.74 7.00 -4.72
N ASP A 49 0.80 8.16 -5.37
CA ASP A 49 2.03 8.83 -5.75
C ASP A 49 2.11 10.22 -5.11
N SER A 50 3.01 11.08 -5.61
CA SER A 50 3.21 12.42 -5.05
C SER A 50 2.00 13.36 -5.24
N SER A 51 1.08 13.04 -6.15
CA SER A 51 -0.01 13.93 -6.58
C SER A 51 -1.41 13.35 -6.40
N SER A 52 -1.54 12.03 -6.28
CA SER A 52 -2.82 11.35 -6.37
C SER A 52 -2.82 9.99 -5.70
N LEU A 53 -4.01 9.46 -5.47
CA LEU A 53 -4.27 8.11 -5.00
C LEU A 53 -5.25 7.43 -5.97
N LEU A 54 -4.87 6.27 -6.48
CA LEU A 54 -5.76 5.34 -7.18
C LEU A 54 -6.29 4.31 -6.17
N VAL A 55 -7.59 4.12 -6.07
CA VAL A 55 -8.25 3.17 -5.15
C VAL A 55 -9.22 2.29 -5.91
N ALA A 56 -9.38 1.03 -5.50
CA ALA A 56 -10.44 0.16 -6.01
C ALA A 56 -11.84 0.69 -5.62
N ASP A 57 -12.85 0.48 -6.48
CA ASP A 57 -14.22 0.94 -6.22
C ASP A 57 -14.80 0.40 -4.90
N ASP A 58 -14.52 -0.86 -4.57
CA ASP A 58 -14.89 -1.49 -3.30
C ASP A 58 -13.66 -2.12 -2.62
N VAL A 59 -13.04 -1.36 -1.72
CA VAL A 59 -11.86 -1.81 -0.96
C VAL A 59 -12.13 -3.03 -0.06
N ARG A 60 -13.38 -3.37 0.24
CA ARG A 60 -13.74 -4.54 1.08
C ARG A 60 -13.79 -5.81 0.25
N ALA A 61 -14.39 -5.74 -0.93
CA ALA A 61 -14.62 -6.92 -1.77
C ALA A 61 -13.52 -7.12 -2.82
N SER A 62 -13.03 -6.03 -3.43
CA SER A 62 -12.13 -6.07 -4.58
C SER A 62 -10.82 -5.33 -4.32
N GLY A 63 -9.92 -5.44 -5.28
CA GLY A 63 -8.67 -4.71 -5.35
C GLY A 63 -8.37 -4.38 -6.80
N LEU A 64 -7.29 -3.65 -7.02
CA LEU A 64 -6.76 -3.39 -8.35
C LEU A 64 -6.31 -4.71 -8.98
N ASP A 65 -6.81 -5.01 -10.17
CA ASP A 65 -6.46 -6.22 -10.90
C ASP A 65 -5.03 -6.18 -11.46
N ASP A 66 -4.53 -7.34 -11.91
CA ASP A 66 -3.14 -7.47 -12.35
C ASP A 66 -2.85 -6.69 -13.64
N ALA A 67 -3.84 -6.53 -14.52
CA ALA A 67 -3.68 -5.73 -15.73
C ALA A 67 -3.50 -4.25 -15.36
N LEU A 68 -4.36 -3.73 -14.49
CA LEU A 68 -4.31 -2.37 -13.98
C LEU A 68 -3.03 -2.09 -13.19
N LEU A 69 -2.56 -3.03 -12.36
CA LEU A 69 -1.29 -2.88 -11.64
C LEU A 69 -0.07 -2.85 -12.58
N ASN A 70 -0.07 -3.65 -13.63
CA ASN A 70 0.99 -3.65 -14.64
C ASN A 70 0.96 -2.39 -15.51
N ASP A 71 -0.23 -1.95 -15.92
CA ASP A 71 -0.44 -0.69 -16.63
C ASP A 71 0.00 0.50 -15.78
N LEU A 72 -0.32 0.49 -14.48
CA LEU A 72 0.12 1.50 -13.53
C LEU A 72 1.64 1.57 -13.46
N CYS A 73 2.31 0.42 -13.33
CA CYS A 73 3.77 0.39 -13.32
C CYS A 73 4.36 0.93 -14.62
N SER A 74 3.76 0.61 -15.77
CA SER A 74 4.21 1.07 -17.09
C SER A 74 4.00 2.57 -17.26
N ALA A 75 2.81 3.08 -16.92
CA ALA A 75 2.48 4.50 -16.95
C ALA A 75 3.42 5.32 -16.06
N LYS A 76 3.67 4.87 -14.82
CA LYS A 76 4.60 5.55 -13.89
C LYS A 76 6.05 5.47 -14.36
N SER A 77 6.46 4.38 -15.01
CA SER A 77 7.79 4.29 -15.64
C SER A 77 7.94 5.25 -16.82
N ALA A 78 6.87 5.52 -17.56
CA ALA A 78 6.82 6.49 -18.66
C ALA A 78 6.59 7.94 -18.19
N GLY A 79 6.54 8.19 -16.87
CA GLY A 79 6.31 9.54 -16.32
C GLY A 79 4.86 10.03 -16.35
N SER A 80 3.90 9.17 -16.71
CA SER A 80 2.48 9.52 -16.73
C SER A 80 1.88 9.58 -15.30
N PRO A 81 0.85 10.41 -15.07
CA PRO A 81 0.13 10.47 -13.79
C PRO A 81 -0.83 9.27 -13.64
N LEU A 82 -1.28 8.98 -12.41
CA LEU A 82 -2.26 7.90 -12.15
C LEU A 82 -3.62 8.16 -12.79
N SER A 83 -3.98 9.43 -13.02
CA SER A 83 -5.25 9.83 -13.66
C SER A 83 -5.41 9.30 -15.08
N SER A 84 -4.34 8.93 -15.78
CA SER A 84 -4.42 8.32 -17.12
C SER A 84 -5.03 6.91 -17.11
N LEU A 85 -5.18 6.29 -15.93
CA LEU A 85 -5.65 4.93 -15.76
C LEU A 85 -7.16 4.83 -15.44
N LEU A 86 -7.84 5.97 -15.23
CA LEU A 86 -9.27 6.01 -14.89
C LEU A 86 -10.16 5.27 -15.91
N ALA A 87 -9.78 5.28 -17.19
CA ALA A 87 -10.55 4.63 -18.26
C ALA A 87 -10.37 3.10 -18.32
N ARG A 88 -9.49 2.52 -17.49
CA ARG A 88 -8.98 1.15 -17.68
C ARG A 88 -9.42 0.14 -16.62
N GLY A 89 -10.29 0.51 -15.66
CA GLY A 89 -10.79 -0.44 -14.66
C GLY A 89 -11.73 0.12 -13.61
N HIS A 90 -12.16 -0.74 -12.70
CA HIS A 90 -13.01 -0.43 -11.53
C HIS A 90 -12.21 0.28 -10.44
N CYS A 91 -11.89 1.55 -10.68
CA CYS A 91 -11.04 2.33 -9.79
C CYS A 91 -11.39 3.83 -9.81
N GLN A 92 -11.04 4.50 -8.73
CA GLN A 92 -11.23 5.92 -8.51
C GLN A 92 -9.89 6.59 -8.29
N VAL A 93 -9.73 7.83 -8.79
CA VAL A 93 -8.54 8.65 -8.57
C VAL A 93 -8.91 9.87 -7.75
N PHE A 94 -8.20 10.06 -6.64
CA PHE A 94 -8.31 11.22 -5.77
C PHE A 94 -7.03 12.05 -5.85
N ASN A 95 -7.15 13.37 -5.82
CA ASN A 95 -6.00 14.27 -5.81
C ASN A 95 -5.33 14.32 -4.41
N LYS A 96 -4.15 14.93 -4.30
CA LYS A 96 -3.37 14.96 -3.04
C LYS A 96 -4.17 15.44 -1.81
N PRO A 97 -4.97 16.52 -1.87
CA PRO A 97 -5.80 16.95 -0.72
C PRO A 97 -6.75 15.87 -0.19
N GLU A 98 -7.37 15.10 -1.08
CA GLU A 98 -8.36 14.08 -0.73
C GLU A 98 -7.73 12.69 -0.47
N ALA A 99 -6.58 12.44 -1.09
CA ALA A 99 -5.89 11.15 -1.09
C ALA A 99 -5.65 10.62 0.33
N MET A 100 -5.07 11.44 1.22
CA MET A 100 -4.76 10.96 2.58
C MET A 100 -6.04 10.66 3.38
N GLY A 101 -7.09 11.47 3.21
CA GLY A 101 -8.40 11.19 3.80
C GLY A 101 -8.95 9.84 3.35
N LYS A 102 -8.83 9.51 2.06
CA LYS A 102 -9.25 8.20 1.51
C LYS A 102 -8.43 7.02 2.03
N VAL A 103 -7.14 7.21 2.32
CA VAL A 103 -6.33 6.21 3.00
C VAL A 103 -6.85 5.97 4.42
N ILE A 104 -7.24 7.01 5.14
CA ILE A 104 -7.83 6.90 6.48
C ILE A 104 -9.22 6.27 6.45
N ASP A 105 -10.05 6.58 5.43
CA ASP A 105 -11.33 5.90 5.22
C ASP A 105 -11.12 4.38 5.09
N ALA A 106 -10.15 3.97 4.27
CA ALA A 106 -9.77 2.56 4.12
C ALA A 106 -9.26 1.97 5.44
N ALA A 107 -8.40 2.68 6.17
CA ALA A 107 -7.88 2.26 7.48
C ALA A 107 -9.00 2.05 8.50
N THR A 108 -9.96 2.96 8.55
CA THR A 108 -11.14 2.87 9.43
C THR A 108 -11.98 1.64 9.10
N MET A 109 -12.20 1.35 7.81
CA MET A 109 -13.01 0.23 7.36
C MET A 109 -12.33 -1.14 7.55
N LEU A 110 -11.02 -1.21 7.28
CA LEU A 110 -10.30 -2.47 7.08
C LEU A 110 -9.26 -2.78 8.16
N GLY A 111 -8.82 -1.78 8.93
CA GLY A 111 -7.72 -1.89 9.89
C GLY A 111 -7.95 -2.99 10.93
N ARG A 112 -9.01 -2.86 11.74
CA ARG A 112 -9.32 -3.85 12.80
C ARG A 112 -10.03 -5.12 12.30
N THR A 113 -10.65 -5.06 11.12
CA THR A 113 -11.48 -6.16 10.60
C THR A 113 -10.66 -7.16 9.79
N THR A 114 -9.77 -6.66 8.93
CA THR A 114 -8.98 -7.47 7.99
C THR A 114 -7.47 -7.29 8.16
N GLY A 115 -7.03 -6.34 8.97
CA GLY A 115 -5.61 -6.03 9.14
C GLY A 115 -5.03 -5.30 7.93
N LEU A 116 -5.64 -4.17 7.53
CA LEU A 116 -5.13 -3.36 6.42
C LEU A 116 -3.63 -3.06 6.62
N VAL A 117 -2.85 -3.25 5.55
CA VAL A 117 -1.43 -2.91 5.54
C VAL A 117 -1.21 -1.63 4.77
N ILE A 118 -0.63 -0.62 5.42
CA ILE A 118 -0.11 0.58 4.78
C ILE A 118 1.37 0.38 4.52
N VAL A 119 1.76 0.33 3.25
CA VAL A 119 3.15 0.18 2.83
C VAL A 119 3.69 1.54 2.40
N ASP A 120 4.65 2.11 3.12
CA ASP A 120 5.30 3.36 2.75
C ASP A 120 6.59 3.10 1.96
N CYS A 121 6.48 3.25 0.64
CA CYS A 121 7.57 3.27 -0.32
C CYS A 121 7.85 4.68 -0.86
N SER A 122 7.35 5.72 -0.16
CA SER A 122 7.65 7.10 -0.48
C SER A 122 9.05 7.50 -0.01
N ALA A 123 9.44 8.73 -0.32
CA ALA A 123 10.69 9.33 0.14
C ALA A 123 10.42 10.68 0.82
N THR A 124 9.33 10.81 1.59
CA THR A 124 8.89 12.08 2.21
C THR A 124 8.55 11.91 3.70
N TYR A 125 8.40 13.03 4.42
CA TYR A 125 7.84 13.09 5.78
C TYR A 125 6.31 13.28 5.75
N ASP A 126 5.73 13.69 4.63
CA ASP A 126 4.28 13.96 4.49
C ASP A 126 3.41 12.75 4.88
N THR A 127 3.95 11.53 4.80
CA THR A 127 3.24 10.30 5.15
C THR A 127 3.17 10.04 6.66
N VAL A 128 3.96 10.72 7.49
CA VAL A 128 4.02 10.43 8.95
C VAL A 128 2.66 10.57 9.63
N GLY A 129 1.88 11.60 9.27
CA GLY A 129 0.53 11.80 9.80
C GLY A 129 -0.40 10.61 9.52
N VAL A 130 -0.56 10.26 8.23
CA VAL A 130 -1.42 9.15 7.81
C VAL A 130 -0.96 7.81 8.39
N LEU A 131 0.35 7.60 8.57
CA LEU A 131 0.89 6.39 9.18
C LEU A 131 0.54 6.27 10.66
N LYS A 132 0.59 7.37 11.42
CA LYS A 132 0.19 7.40 12.83
C LYS A 132 -1.30 7.10 13.00
N ASP A 133 -2.13 7.72 12.16
CA ASP A 133 -3.58 7.51 12.18
C ASP A 133 -3.92 6.06 11.80
N ALA A 134 -3.22 5.49 10.81
CA ALA A 134 -3.38 4.09 10.44
C ALA A 134 -3.11 3.12 11.60
N VAL A 135 -2.07 3.38 12.41
CA VAL A 135 -1.78 2.60 13.62
C VAL A 135 -2.94 2.68 14.62
N ASP A 136 -3.56 3.85 14.80
CA ASP A 136 -4.72 4.01 15.70
C ASP A 136 -5.97 3.27 15.22
N HIS A 137 -6.10 3.12 13.90
CA HIS A 137 -7.12 2.27 13.27
C HIS A 137 -6.76 0.77 13.26
N GLY A 138 -5.66 0.36 13.90
CA GLY A 138 -5.24 -1.04 14.02
C GLY A 138 -4.64 -1.62 12.73
N CYS A 139 -4.19 -0.77 11.82
CA CYS A 139 -3.50 -1.21 10.60
C CYS A 139 -2.08 -1.69 10.90
N CYS A 140 -1.56 -2.52 10.01
CA CYS A 140 -0.14 -2.80 9.93
C CYS A 140 0.55 -1.74 9.06
N VAL A 141 1.78 -1.38 9.41
CA VAL A 141 2.61 -0.43 8.68
C VAL A 141 3.90 -1.11 8.25
N VAL A 142 4.22 -1.05 6.95
CA VAL A 142 5.48 -1.57 6.40
C VAL A 142 6.24 -0.41 5.77
N LEU A 143 7.46 -0.16 6.22
CA LEU A 143 8.26 0.97 5.79
C LEU A 143 9.44 0.49 4.92
N ALA A 144 9.56 1.06 3.72
CA ALA A 144 10.81 1.17 3.00
C ALA A 144 11.40 2.60 3.11
N ASN A 145 10.56 3.57 3.47
CA ASN A 145 10.95 4.94 3.79
C ASN A 145 11.61 5.03 5.17
N LYS A 146 12.81 5.60 5.27
CA LYS A 146 13.53 5.77 6.54
C LYS A 146 13.06 6.97 7.36
N LYS A 147 12.47 7.98 6.69
CA LYS A 147 12.12 9.26 7.28
C LYS A 147 11.16 9.14 8.48
N PRO A 148 10.13 8.26 8.47
CA PRO A 148 9.27 8.05 9.63
C PRO A 148 10.00 7.47 10.85
N LEU A 149 11.19 6.88 10.69
CA LEU A 149 11.98 6.36 11.82
C LEU A 149 12.96 7.39 12.39
N THR A 150 13.24 8.47 11.66
CA THR A 150 14.16 9.55 12.06
C THR A 150 13.42 10.85 12.37
N CYS A 151 12.10 10.79 12.56
CA CYS A 151 11.26 11.93 12.89
C CYS A 151 11.34 12.29 14.39
N ALA A 152 10.48 13.20 14.85
CA ALA A 152 10.41 13.53 16.27
C ALA A 152 10.16 12.27 17.12
N TYR A 153 10.79 12.20 18.30
CA TYR A 153 10.76 11.00 19.13
C TYR A 153 9.34 10.51 19.47
N GLU A 154 8.39 11.44 19.66
CA GLU A 154 6.99 11.08 19.93
C GLU A 154 6.28 10.45 18.73
N ASP A 155 6.59 10.90 17.51
CA ASP A 155 6.06 10.30 16.28
C ASP A 155 6.63 8.90 16.08
N PHE A 156 7.93 8.72 16.30
CA PHE A 156 8.58 7.40 16.29
C PHE A 156 7.96 6.45 17.32
N LYS A 157 7.78 6.90 18.57
CA LYS A 157 7.14 6.11 19.63
C LYS A 157 5.71 5.71 19.26
N LYS A 158 4.96 6.62 18.65
CA LYS A 158 3.59 6.33 18.21
C LYS A 158 3.59 5.24 17.13
N LEU A 159 4.43 5.37 16.11
CA LEU A 159 4.56 4.39 15.02
C LEU A 159 5.00 3.00 15.54
N THR A 160 5.86 2.97 16.56
CA THR A 160 6.40 1.73 17.14
C THR A 160 5.62 1.20 18.34
N SER A 161 4.53 1.87 18.73
CA SER A 161 3.70 1.49 19.89
C SER A 161 3.13 0.08 19.79
N HIS A 162 2.89 -0.41 18.57
CA HIS A 162 2.42 -1.76 18.29
C HIS A 162 3.47 -2.51 17.45
N PHE A 163 4.54 -2.97 18.10
CA PHE A 163 5.71 -3.55 17.43
C PHE A 163 5.39 -4.73 16.49
N ARG A 164 4.29 -5.46 16.72
CA ARG A 164 3.86 -6.57 15.84
C ARG A 164 3.27 -6.09 14.50
N GLN A 165 2.82 -4.84 14.45
CA GLN A 165 2.14 -4.23 13.32
C GLN A 165 3.08 -3.34 12.49
N ILE A 166 4.29 -3.02 12.97
CA ILE A 166 5.28 -2.25 12.21
C ILE A 166 6.44 -3.13 11.71
N ARG A 167 6.78 -3.03 10.42
CA ARG A 167 7.94 -3.67 9.81
C ARG A 167 8.75 -2.64 9.05
N PHE A 168 10.07 -2.67 9.18
CA PHE A 168 10.96 -1.66 8.58
C PHE A 168 12.29 -2.24 8.10
N GLU A 169 12.33 -3.54 7.80
CA GLU A 169 13.53 -4.27 7.40
C GLU A 169 14.19 -3.64 6.15
N SER A 170 13.40 -3.09 5.21
CA SER A 170 13.91 -2.43 4.00
C SER A 170 14.30 -0.95 4.19
N THR A 171 14.22 -0.41 5.41
CA THR A 171 14.69 0.95 5.71
C THR A 171 16.21 1.01 5.91
N VAL A 172 16.92 -0.11 6.10
CA VAL A 172 18.37 -0.12 6.29
C VAL A 172 18.97 -1.32 5.56
N CYS A 173 20.05 -1.11 4.79
CA CYS A 173 20.78 -2.17 4.06
C CYS A 173 19.93 -3.04 3.09
N THR A 174 19.23 -2.44 2.14
CA THR A 174 18.59 -3.19 1.03
C THR A 174 19.66 -3.79 0.09
N SER A 175 19.51 -5.08 -0.25
CA SER A 175 20.29 -5.75 -1.29
C SER A 175 19.96 -5.17 -2.66
N TYR A 176 20.97 -4.71 -3.39
CA TYR A 176 20.89 -4.28 -4.79
C TYR A 176 21.07 -5.47 -5.73
#